data_AF-I4WGE7-F1
#
_entry.id   AF-I4WGE7-F1
#
_cell.length_a   1.000
_cell.length_b   1.000
_cell.length_c   1.000
_cell.angle_alpha   90.00
_cell.angle_beta   90.00
_cell.angle_gamma   90.00
#
_symmetry.space_group_name_H-M   'P 1'
#
loop_
_entity.id
_entity.type
_entity.pdbx_description
1 polymer ?
#
loop_
_entity_poly.entity_id
_entity_poly.type
_entity_poly.pdbx_seq_one_letter_code
_entity_poly.pdbx_strand_id
1 'polypeptide(L)' 'RGAGWTQACGTGACAAMAVLRQRDEVNESVQVALPGGNLQIDWPGPGHTLWMTGPAAFVFEGEWLESTPAD' A
#
# COMPACT_ATOMS: atom_id res chain seq x y z
N ARG A 1 -2.40 -0.83 10.76
CA ARG A 1 -2.47 -0.85 12.26
C ARG A 1 -2.43 -2.30 12.72
N GLY A 2 -1.79 -2.63 13.84
CA GLY A 2 -1.74 -4.00 14.38
C GLY A 2 -0.66 -4.92 13.80
N ALA A 3 0.14 -4.41 12.85
CA ALA A 3 1.21 -5.16 12.17
C ALA A 3 2.63 -4.65 12.47
N GLY A 4 2.77 -3.66 13.36
CA GLY A 4 4.06 -3.01 13.63
C GLY A 4 4.63 -2.28 12.40
N TRP A 5 5.96 -2.15 12.36
CA TRP A 5 6.70 -1.63 11.21
C TRP A 5 6.79 -2.71 10.12
N THR A 6 6.28 -2.41 8.94
CA THR A 6 6.34 -3.31 7.77
C THR A 6 7.31 -2.77 6.71
N GLN A 7 7.76 -3.63 5.80
CA GLN A 7 8.62 -3.20 4.68
C GLN A 7 7.88 -2.26 3.70
N ALA A 8 6.57 -2.45 3.53
CA ALA A 8 5.73 -1.59 2.71
C ALA A 8 4.32 -1.48 3.29
N CYS A 9 3.66 -0.36 3.01
CA CYS A 9 2.24 -0.14 3.31
C CYS A 9 1.61 0.69 2.19
N GLY A 10 0.90 0.03 1.27
CA GLY A 10 0.30 0.69 0.11
C GLY A 10 -0.73 1.76 0.48
N THR A 11 -1.68 1.45 1.36
CA THR A 11 -2.68 2.42 1.83
C THR A 11 -2.06 3.58 2.59
N GLY A 12 -0.95 3.35 3.33
CA GLY A 12 -0.18 4.41 3.97
C GLY A 12 0.50 5.35 2.97
N ALA A 13 1.08 4.80 1.90
CA ALA A 13 1.66 5.59 0.81
C ALA A 13 0.61 6.46 0.12
N CYS A 14 -0.56 5.90 -0.21
CA CYS A 14 -1.68 6.64 -0.78
C CYS A 14 -2.14 7.78 0.15
N ALA A 15 -2.29 7.50 1.45
CA ALA A 15 -2.72 8.49 2.42
C ALA A 15 -1.71 9.64 2.57
N ALA A 16 -0.41 9.33 2.62
CA ALA A 16 0.64 10.34 2.68
C ALA A 16 0.62 11.24 1.43
N MET A 17 0.56 10.64 0.24
CA MET A 17 0.44 11.36 -1.02
C MET A 17 -0.79 12.27 -1.03
N ALA A 18 -1.96 11.76 -0.63
CA ALA A 18 -3.20 12.53 -0.62
C ALA A 18 -3.16 13.75 0.32
N VAL A 19 -2.52 13.63 1.49
CA VAL A 19 -2.35 14.77 2.42
C VAL A 19 -1.38 15.80 1.84
N LEU A 20 -0.24 15.36 1.30
CA LEU A 20 0.74 16.28 0.70
C LEU A 20 0.18 16.98 -0.54
N ARG A 21 -0.60 16.27 -1.37
CA ARG A 21 -1.25 16.84 -2.56
C ARG A 21 -2.28 17.89 -2.19
N GLN A 22 -3.08 17.66 -1.14
CA GLN A 22 -4.03 18.66 -0.63
C GLN A 22 -3.36 19.92 -0.05
N ARG A 23 -2.07 19.85 0.26
CA ARG A 23 -1.26 20.98 0.74
C ARG A 23 -0.42 21.61 -0.36
N ASP A 24 -0.60 21.18 -1.61
CA ASP A 24 0.20 21.59 -2.77
C ASP A 24 1.72 21.35 -2.58
N GLU A 25 2.11 20.40 -1.72
CA GLU A 25 3.52 20.07 -1.45
C GLU A 25 4.09 19.07 -2.48
N VAL A 26 3.22 18.41 -3.25
CA VAL A 26 3.60 17.46 -4.29
C VAL A 26 2.70 17.55 -5.52
N ASN A 27 3.23 17.06 -6.64
CA ASN A 27 2.48 16.93 -7.89
C ASN A 27 1.40 15.84 -7.81
N GLU A 28 0.51 15.80 -8.80
CA GLU A 28 -0.53 14.77 -8.92
C GLU A 28 0.02 13.37 -9.17
N SER A 29 1.28 13.25 -9.56
CA SER A 29 1.96 11.99 -9.84
C SER A 29 3.28 11.98 -9.07
N VAL A 30 3.45 10.99 -8.18
CA VAL A 30 4.64 10.87 -7.33
C VAL A 30 5.09 9.43 -7.17
N GLN A 31 6.39 9.26 -6.99
CA GLN A 31 6.98 8.01 -6.52
C GLN A 31 7.18 8.07 -5.00
N VAL A 32 6.58 7.14 -4.27
CA VAL A 32 6.73 6.98 -2.83
C VAL A 32 7.78 5.89 -2.56
N ALA A 33 8.89 6.26 -1.93
CA ALA A 33 9.93 5.33 -1.50
C ALA A 33 9.58 4.71 -0.14
N LEU A 34 9.59 3.38 -0.06
CA LEU A 34 9.40 2.59 1.16
C LEU A 34 10.58 1.63 1.33
N PRO A 35 10.84 1.07 2.54
CA PRO A 35 11.92 0.10 2.74
C PRO A 35 11.89 -1.09 1.78
N GLY A 36 10.68 -1.58 1.43
CA GLY A 36 10.47 -2.72 0.55
C GLY A 36 10.40 -2.38 -0.95
N GLY A 37 10.61 -1.12 -1.34
CA GLY A 37 10.59 -0.68 -2.74
C GLY A 37 9.73 0.56 -2.98
N ASN A 38 9.54 0.88 -4.25
CA ASN A 38 8.86 2.10 -4.68
C ASN A 38 7.43 1.81 -5.14
N LEU A 39 6.52 2.73 -4.84
CA LEU A 39 5.15 2.75 -5.37
C LEU A 39 4.94 4.03 -6.18
N GLN A 40 4.26 3.91 -7.32
CA GLN A 40 3.79 5.05 -8.09
C GLN A 40 2.36 5.38 -7.67
N ILE A 41 2.12 6.64 -7.28
CA ILE A 41 0.79 7.13 -6.87
C ILE A 41 0.36 8.26 -7.80
N ASP A 42 -0.84 8.14 -8.36
CA ASP A 42 -1.41 9.13 -9.27
C ASP A 42 -2.79 9.57 -8.76
N TRP A 43 -2.92 10.86 -8.45
CA TRP A 43 -4.15 11.45 -7.95
C TRP A 43 -4.25 12.95 -8.25
N PRO A 44 -5.23 13.39 -9.06
CA PRO A 44 -5.45 14.81 -9.34
C PRO A 44 -5.82 15.62 -8.09
N GLY A 45 -6.57 15.01 -7.16
CA GLY A 45 -7.05 15.64 -5.93
C GLY A 45 -8.49 15.24 -5.58
N PRO A 46 -9.12 15.94 -4.62
CA PRO A 46 -10.48 15.66 -4.16
C PRO A 46 -11.49 15.53 -5.30
N GLY A 47 -12.37 14.54 -5.23
CA GLY A 47 -13.35 14.26 -6.28
C GLY A 47 -12.86 13.30 -7.38
N HIS A 48 -11.58 12.92 -7.38
CA HIS A 48 -11.01 11.97 -8.34
C HIS A 48 -10.58 10.66 -7.65
N THR A 49 -10.51 9.58 -8.43
CA THR A 49 -9.94 8.29 -7.97
C THR A 49 -8.43 8.40 -7.81
N LEU A 50 -7.91 7.90 -6.69
CA LEU A 50 -6.47 7.74 -6.45
C LEU A 50 -6.02 6.36 -6.94
N TRP A 51 -4.99 6.33 -7.79
CA TRP A 51 -4.39 5.12 -8.31
C TRP A 51 -3.05 4.83 -7.64
N MET A 52 -2.76 3.55 -7.40
CA MET A 52 -1.49 3.06 -6.87
C MET A 52 -1.00 1.92 -7.76
N THR A 53 0.23 2.04 -8.25
CA THR A 53 0.90 1.01 -9.05
C THR A 53 2.16 0.55 -8.34
N GLY A 54 2.35 -0.77 -8.25
CA GLY A 54 3.50 -1.40 -7.65
C GLY A 54 3.58 -2.88 -8.00
N PRO A 55 4.73 -3.53 -7.75
CA PRO A 55 4.91 -4.95 -8.04
C PRO A 55 4.12 -5.83 -7.07
N ALA A 56 3.72 -7.00 -7.55
CA ALA A 56 3.22 -8.10 -6.75
C ALA A 56 3.91 -9.39 -7.23
N ALA A 57 4.26 -10.27 -6.30
CA ALA A 57 4.93 -11.54 -6.61
C ALA A 57 4.24 -12.68 -5.87
N PHE A 58 3.98 -13.77 -6.59
CA PHE A 58 3.61 -15.04 -5.98
C PHE A 58 4.83 -15.64 -5.29
N VAL A 59 4.64 -16.14 -4.07
CA VAL A 59 5.72 -16.80 -3.30
C VAL A 59 5.47 -18.30 -3.21
N PHE A 60 4.30 -18.69 -2.71
CA PHE A 60 3.91 -20.09 -2.56
C PHE A 60 2.38 -20.24 -2.46
N GLU A 61 1.90 -21.47 -2.59
CA GLU A 61 0.56 -21.92 -2.23
C GLU A 61 0.65 -22.97 -1.13
N GLY A 62 -0.38 -23.09 -0.29
CA GLY A 62 -0.39 -24.06 0.81
C GLY A 62 -1.79 -24.40 1.29
N GLU A 63 -1.90 -25.52 1.99
CA GLU A 63 -3.14 -26.02 2.59
C GLU A 63 -3.04 -25.97 4.12
N TRP A 64 -4.10 -25.53 4.79
CA TRP A 64 -4.19 -25.61 6.24
C TRP A 64 -4.87 -26.92 6.65
N LEU A 65 -4.20 -27.73 7.47
CA LEU A 65 -4.79 -28.95 8.00
C LEU A 65 -5.57 -28.58 9.27
N GLU A 66 -6.90 -28.73 9.26
CA GLU A 66 -7.69 -28.61 10.48
C GLU A 66 -7.29 -29.72 11.46
N SER A 67 -6.88 -29.35 12.67
CA SER A 67 -6.90 -30.29 13.78
C SER A 67 -8.35 -30.43 14.25
N THR A 68 -8.98 -31.57 13.99
CA THR A 68 -10.24 -31.91 14.66
C THR A 68 -10.00 -31.79 16.17
N PRO A 69 -10.82 -31.05 16.94
CA PRO A 69 -10.73 -31.07 18.38
C PRO A 69 -10.90 -32.53 18.84
N ALA A 70 -9.95 -33.05 19.61
CA ALA A 70 -10.15 -34.30 20.32
C ALA A 70 -11.26 -34.06 21.35
N ASP A 71 -12.35 -34.83 21.23
CA ASP A 71 -13.45 -34.90 22.21
C ASP A 71 -12.94 -35.08 23.64
#